data_AF-A0A229P3K2-F1
#
_entry.id   AF-A0A229P3K2-F1
#
_cell.length_a   1.000
_cell.length_b   1.000
_cell.length_c   1.000
_cell.angle_alpha   90.00
_cell.angle_beta   90.00
_cell.angle_gamma   90.00
#
_symmetry.space_group_name_H-M   'P 1'
#
loop_
_entity.id
_entity.type
_entity.pdbx_description
1 polymer ?
#
loop_
_entity_poly.entity_id
_entity_poly.type
_entity_poly.pdbx_seq_one_letter_code
_entity_poly.pdbx_strand_id
1 'polypeptide(L)'
;MRTKIHPYYYLAGFIGLLLGYIISKVYQIWVIVYLERDSRVDILPLFWETIYKKPALFTFNVVLIFILICITFVKMLLSRSRTK
;
A
#
# COMPACT_ATOMS: atom_id res chain seq x y z
N MET A 1 21.54 -10.97 -22.49
CA MET A 1 20.21 -11.61 -22.38
C MET A 1 19.16 -10.53 -22.13
N ARG A 2 18.27 -10.24 -23.10
CA ARG A 2 17.11 -9.35 -22.85
C ARG A 2 16.07 -10.14 -22.06
N THR A 3 16.03 -9.95 -20.75
CA THR A 3 14.87 -10.36 -19.94
C THR A 3 13.65 -9.62 -20.47
N LYS A 4 12.80 -10.32 -21.23
CA LYS A 4 11.47 -9.80 -21.60
C LYS A 4 10.74 -9.53 -20.30
N ILE A 5 10.56 -8.25 -19.97
CA ILE A 5 9.76 -7.84 -18.82
C ILE A 5 8.34 -8.34 -19.10
N HIS A 6 7.84 -9.28 -18.30
CA HIS A 6 6.48 -9.78 -18.49
C HIS A 6 5.48 -8.64 -18.26
N PRO A 7 4.48 -8.46 -19.14
CA PRO A 7 3.49 -7.37 -19.00
C PRO A 7 2.74 -7.42 -17.67
N TYR A 8 2.66 -8.60 -17.05
CA TYR A 8 2.08 -8.82 -15.72
C TYR A 8 2.74 -8.01 -14.60
N TYR A 9 4.02 -7.63 -14.72
CA TYR A 9 4.67 -6.79 -13.70
C TYR A 9 4.13 -5.34 -13.70
N TYR A 10 3.83 -4.79 -14.88
CA TYR A 10 3.22 -3.46 -15.00
C TYR A 10 1.78 -3.47 -14.47
N LEU A 11 1.02 -4.52 -14.80
CA LEU A 11 -0.34 -4.70 -14.28
C LEU A 11 -0.34 -4.86 -12.74
N ALA A 12 0.61 -5.63 -12.20
CA ALA A 12 0.76 -5.80 -10.75
C ALA A 12 1.08 -4.49 -10.04
N GLY A 13 2.00 -3.69 -10.61
CA GLY A 13 2.31 -2.35 -10.09
C GLY A 13 1.10 -1.42 -10.10
N PHE A 14 0.32 -1.44 -11.18
CA PHE A 14 -0.90 -0.64 -11.28
C PHE A 14 -1.97 -1.05 -10.25
N ILE A 15 -2.18 -2.35 -10.06
CA ILE A 15 -3.10 -2.88 -9.03
C ILE A 15 -2.62 -2.50 -7.63
N GLY A 16 -1.31 -2.66 -7.36
CA GLY A 16 -0.70 -2.24 -6.09
C GLY A 16 -0.86 -0.75 -5.82
N LEU A 17 -0.76 0.08 -6.85
CA LEU A 17 -0.99 1.51 -6.75
C LEU A 17 -2.44 1.84 -6.36
N LEU A 18 -3.42 1.23 -7.03
CA LEU A 18 -4.84 1.44 -6.73
C LEU A 18 -5.19 0.96 -5.31
N LEU A 19 -4.78 -0.26 -4.94
CA LEU A 19 -5.05 -0.82 -3.62
C LEU A 19 -4.36 -0.01 -2.51
N GLY A 20 -3.08 0.32 -2.68
CA GLY A 20 -2.35 1.11 -1.70
C GLY A 20 -2.94 2.51 -1.50
N TYR A 21 -3.44 3.13 -2.58
CA TYR A 21 -4.09 4.44 -2.50
C TYR A 21 -5.41 4.36 -1.72
N ILE A 22 -6.27 3.39 -2.04
CA ILE A 22 -7.56 3.20 -1.37
C ILE A 22 -7.34 2.93 0.12
N ILE A 23 -6.43 2.01 0.46
CA ILE A 23 -6.14 1.63 1.85
C ILE A 23 -5.57 2.82 2.62
N SER A 24 -4.64 3.57 2.02
CA SER A 24 -4.11 4.79 2.64
C SER A 24 -5.24 5.76 2.97
N LYS A 25 -6.15 6.03 2.02
CA LYS A 25 -7.25 6.96 2.23
C LYS A 25 -8.23 6.51 3.31
N VAL A 26 -8.62 5.23 3.31
CA VAL A 26 -9.48 4.66 4.34
C VAL A 26 -8.82 4.82 5.72
N TYR A 27 -7.53 4.50 5.84
CA TYR A 27 -6.81 4.65 7.10
C TYR A 27 -6.69 6.12 7.53
N GLN A 28 -6.39 7.04 6.61
CA GLN A 28 -6.34 8.47 6.91
C GLN A 28 -7.67 9.00 7.44
N ILE A 29 -8.78 8.65 6.78
CA ILE A 29 -10.13 9.04 7.22
C ILE A 29 -10.40 8.47 8.61
N TRP A 30 -10.08 7.20 8.83
CA TRP A 30 -10.26 6.57 10.13
C TRP A 30 -9.47 7.28 11.24
N VAL A 31 -8.20 7.62 11.00
CA VAL A 31 -7.37 8.37 11.96
C VAL A 31 -7.91 9.77 12.24
N ILE A 32 -8.39 10.48 11.22
CA ILE A 32 -8.97 11.82 11.38
C ILE A 32 -10.24 11.76 12.23
N VAL A 33 -11.16 10.86 11.89
CA VAL A 33 -12.41 10.66 12.65
C VAL A 33 -12.13 10.22 14.08
N TYR A 34 -11.10 9.40 14.29
CA TYR A 34 -10.68 8.95 15.62
C TYR A 34 -10.24 10.13 16.50
N LEU A 35 -9.42 11.02 15.95
CA LEU A 35 -8.88 12.18 16.67
C LEU A 35 -9.91 13.30 16.86
N GLU A 36 -10.85 13.50 15.92
CA GLU A 36 -11.93 14.48 16.08
C GLU A 36 -12.95 14.10 17.14
N ARG A 37 -13.17 12.80 17.37
CA ARG A 37 -14.20 12.34 18.32
C ARG A 37 -13.77 12.39 19.79
N ASP A 38 -12.57 12.88 20.10
CA ASP A 38 -12.00 12.92 21.46
C ASP A 38 -12.18 11.58 22.20
N SER A 39 -12.14 10.50 21.40
CA SER A 39 -12.52 9.17 21.84
C SER A 39 -11.44 8.71 22.81
N ARG A 40 -11.77 8.65 24.11
CA ARG A 40 -10.96 8.11 25.21
C ARG A 40 -10.69 6.61 25.09
N VAL A 41 -10.28 6.19 23.91
CA VAL A 41 -9.85 4.82 23.64
C VAL A 41 -8.32 4.89 23.69
N ASP A 42 -7.71 4.15 24.62
CA ASP A 42 -6.26 4.19 24.94
C ASP A 42 -5.35 3.71 23.79
N ILE A 43 -5.87 3.54 22.58
CA ILE A 43 -5.17 3.01 21.43
C ILE A 43 -4.91 4.15 20.45
N LEU A 44 -3.81 4.87 20.66
CA LEU A 44 -3.36 5.89 19.72
C LEU A 44 -3.18 5.27 18.31
N PRO A 45 -3.73 5.88 17.25
CA PRO A 45 -3.58 5.32 15.91
C PRO A 45 -2.11 5.27 15.49
N LEU A 46 -1.64 4.12 15.02
CA LEU A 46 -0.25 3.98 14.59
C LEU A 46 0.04 4.98 13.45
N PHE A 47 1.14 5.73 13.55
CA PHE A 47 1.55 6.78 12.61
C PHE A 47 0.60 7.99 12.49
N TRP A 48 -0.27 8.24 13.48
CA TRP A 48 -1.18 9.39 13.48
C TRP A 48 -0.48 10.75 13.23
N GLU A 49 0.69 10.97 13.84
CA GLU A 49 1.46 12.20 13.65
C GLU A 49 1.88 12.40 12.19
N THR A 50 2.27 11.32 11.52
CA THR A 50 2.72 11.38 10.12
C THR A 50 1.53 11.64 9.20
N ILE A 51 0.36 11.08 9.53
CA ILE A 51 -0.89 11.30 8.79
C ILE A 51 -1.34 12.75 8.89
N TYR A 52 -1.29 13.34 10.08
CA TYR A 52 -1.69 14.73 10.30
C TYR A 52 -0.67 15.73 9.75
N LYS A 53 0.62 15.53 10.01
CA LYS A 53 1.67 16.49 9.61
C LYS A 53 2.02 16.37 8.12
N LYS A 54 1.98 15.17 7.55
CA LYS A 54 2.44 14.87 6.18
C LYS A 54 1.58 13.78 5.49
N PRO A 55 0.29 14.04 5.20
CA PRO A 55 -0.62 13.05 4.64
C PRO A 55 -0.18 12.52 3.27
N ALA A 56 0.46 13.37 2.46
CA ALA A 56 1.00 12.96 1.16
C ALA A 56 2.12 11.92 1.30
N LEU A 57 3.03 12.11 2.27
CA LEU A 57 4.16 11.22 2.50
C LEU A 57 3.72 9.87 3.06
N PHE A 58 2.72 9.86 3.93
CA PHE A 58 2.07 8.61 4.37
C PHE A 58 1.49 7.83 3.20
N THR A 59 0.72 8.50 2.33
CA THR A 59 0.09 7.85 1.17
C THR A 59 1.13 7.28 0.22
N PHE A 60 2.19 8.04 -0.05
CA PHE A 60 3.29 7.57 -0.88
C PHE A 60 3.93 6.29 -0.33
N ASN A 61 4.22 6.25 0.97
CA ASN A 61 4.82 5.07 1.61
C ASN A 61 3.90 3.84 1.55
N VAL A 62 2.62 3.99 1.86
CA VAL A 62 1.65 2.89 1.77
C VAL A 62 1.53 2.37 0.34
N VAL A 63 1.39 3.28 -0.63
CA VAL A 63 1.34 2.93 -2.05
C VAL A 63 2.60 2.19 -2.48
N LEU A 64 3.78 2.69 -2.11
CA LEU A 64 5.06 2.07 -2.46
C LEU A 64 5.17 0.64 -1.91
N ILE A 65 4.77 0.42 -0.66
CA ILE A 65 4.75 -0.91 -0.03
C ILE A 65 3.83 -1.85 -0.81
N PHE A 66 2.62 -1.41 -1.14
CA PHE A 66 1.67 -2.24 -1.89
C PHE A 66 2.15 -2.58 -3.30
N ILE A 67 2.79 -1.64 -4.00
CA ILE A 67 3.42 -1.90 -5.29
C ILE A 67 4.48 -2.99 -5.16
N LEU A 68 5.37 -2.91 -4.16
CA LEU A 68 6.42 -3.90 -3.94
C LEU A 68 5.84 -5.28 -3.60
N ILE A 69 4.79 -5.33 -2.77
CA ILE A 69 4.08 -6.58 -2.44
C ILE A 69 3.48 -7.20 -3.70
N CYS A 70 2.73 -6.44 -4.50
CA CYS A 70 2.10 -6.94 -5.72
C CYS A 70 3.12 -7.43 -6.75
N ILE A 71 4.22 -6.70 -6.96
CA ILE A 71 5.29 -7.12 -7.87
C ILE A 71 5.94 -8.42 -7.38
N THR A 72 6.24 -8.51 -6.08
CA THR A 72 6.84 -9.71 -5.46
C THR A 72 5.90 -10.91 -5.57
N PHE A 73 4.61 -10.70 -5.32
CA PHE A 73 3.58 -11.72 -5.44
C PHE A 73 3.49 -12.28 -6.87
N VAL A 74 3.47 -11.40 -7.88
CA VAL A 74 3.47 -11.83 -9.30
C VAL A 74 4.77 -12.54 -9.66
N LYS A 75 5.93 -12.10 -9.16
CA LYS A 75 7.20 -12.80 -9.34
C LYS A 75 7.14 -14.22 -8.79
N MET A 76 6.60 -14.42 -7.60
CA MET A 76 6.44 -15.74 -6.98
C MET A 76 5.49 -16.63 -7.78
N LEU A 77 4.36 -16.08 -8.25
CA LEU A 77 3.39 -16.78 -9.10
C LEU A 77 4.02 -17.27 -10.41
N LEU A 78 4.75 -16.40 -11.11
CA LEU A 78 5.43 -16.75 -12.36
C LEU A 78 6.55 -17.77 -12.13
N SER A 79 7.30 -17.66 -11.03
CA SER A 79 8.33 -18.63 -10.66
C SER A 79 7.73 -20.03 -10.45
N ARG A 80 6.61 -20.11 -9.73
CA ARG A 80 5.89 -21.37 -9.46
C ARG A 80 5.25 -21.96 -10.72
N SER A 81 4.76 -21.10 -11.62
CA SER A 81 4.18 -21.53 -12.90
C SER A 81 5.20 -22.19 -13.83
N ARG A 82 6.47 -21.74 -13.85
CA ARG A 82 7.55 -22.36 -14.64
C ARG A 82 8.07 -23.68 -14.08
N THR A 83 7.71 -24.05 -12.85
CA THR A 83 8.18 -25.29 -12.21
C THR A 83 7.25 -26.48 -12.46
N LYS A 84 6.11 -26.27 -13.13
CA LYS A 84 5.24 -27.32 -13.69
C LYS A 84 5.51 -27.47 -15.17
#